data_AF-A0A6S9ZA12-F1
#
_entry.id   AF-A0A6S9ZA12-F1
#
_cell.length_a   1.000
_cell.length_b   1.000
_cell.length_c   1.000
_cell.angle_alpha   90.00
_cell.angle_beta   90.00
_cell.angle_gamma   90.00
#
_symmetry.space_group_name_H-M   'P 1'
#
loop_
_entity.id
_entity.type
_entity.pdbx_description
1 polymer ?
#
loop_
_entity_poly.entity_id
_entity_poly.type
_entity_poly.pdbx_seq_one_letter_code
_entity_poly.pdbx_strand_id
1 'polypeptide(L)'
;MDKPVIRAIFSDLDGTLIHFPIWFEKHGVSMSDADHEKHSAIVTNAQGESRRCRLLPKTTMGDGVVSDRTVELVAQLRKAGVLFFIVTGARKSTVLERLPFLPDADAVVGESGSRMYVEGKLDEEWQQRLLPVCGPIDRAMDPESRPEPLWKFCSLLKARGFNVDTRSYFGCFRVDTKGDLEAEKSLRALISTEMPAEINWAMNLAKFDFFPAGSGKQNAVAYL
;
A
#
# COMPACT_ATOMS: atom_id res chain seq x y z
N MET A 1 5.75 -38.85 -2.44
CA MET A 1 5.75 -37.58 -1.70
C MET A 1 4.47 -36.87 -2.07
N ASP A 2 3.64 -36.53 -1.10
CA ASP A 2 2.45 -35.74 -1.36
C ASP A 2 2.84 -34.34 -1.82
N LYS A 3 2.11 -33.81 -2.81
CA LYS A 3 2.36 -32.47 -3.30
C LYS A 3 2.03 -31.46 -2.19
N PRO A 4 2.86 -30.42 -1.98
CA PRO A 4 2.56 -29.39 -1.00
C PRO A 4 1.21 -28.74 -1.35
N VAL A 5 0.35 -28.63 -0.34
CA VAL A 5 -0.97 -27.99 -0.47
C VAL A 5 -0.81 -26.50 -0.13
N ILE A 6 -1.11 -25.63 -1.10
CA ILE A 6 -1.12 -24.18 -0.89
C ILE A 6 -2.29 -23.84 0.03
N ARG A 7 -2.00 -23.15 1.15
CA ARG A 7 -3.00 -22.74 2.16
C ARG A 7 -3.34 -21.26 2.10
N ALA A 8 -2.37 -20.43 1.74
CA ALA A 8 -2.50 -18.98 1.74
C ALA A 8 -1.70 -18.36 0.60
N ILE A 9 -2.17 -17.23 0.10
CA ILE A 9 -1.50 -16.38 -0.88
C ILE A 9 -1.50 -14.95 -0.36
N PHE A 10 -0.32 -14.34 -0.33
CA PHE A 10 -0.14 -12.93 -0.01
C PHE A 10 0.23 -12.19 -1.28
N SER A 11 -0.59 -11.23 -1.67
CA SER A 11 -0.38 -10.44 -2.88
C SER A 11 -0.07 -9.00 -2.54
N ASP A 12 0.93 -8.42 -3.19
CA ASP A 12 1.01 -6.98 -3.28
C ASP A 12 -0.16 -6.43 -4.12
N LEU A 13 -0.38 -5.12 -4.05
CA LEU A 13 -1.46 -4.44 -4.76
C LEU A 13 -0.99 -3.77 -6.05
N ASP A 14 -0.26 -2.66 -5.94
CA ASP A 14 0.19 -1.87 -7.07
C ASP A 14 1.35 -2.58 -7.80
N GLY A 15 1.22 -2.78 -9.10
CA GLY A 15 2.18 -3.54 -9.91
C GLY A 15 2.04 -5.07 -9.81
N THR A 16 1.04 -5.57 -9.08
CA THR A 16 0.76 -7.02 -8.97
C THR A 16 -0.70 -7.33 -9.29
N LEU A 17 -1.66 -6.79 -8.52
CA LEU A 17 -3.10 -6.92 -8.83
C LEU A 17 -3.58 -5.76 -9.68
N ILE A 18 -3.12 -4.55 -9.34
CA ILE A 18 -3.43 -3.31 -10.04
C ILE A 18 -2.29 -2.97 -10.98
N HIS A 19 -2.63 -2.64 -12.21
CA HIS A 19 -1.68 -2.14 -13.21
C HIS A 19 -2.09 -0.74 -13.66
N PHE A 20 -1.12 0.02 -14.17
CA PHE A 20 -1.33 1.37 -14.68
C PHE A 20 -0.97 1.38 -16.17
N PRO A 21 -1.95 1.31 -17.09
CA PRO A 21 -1.68 1.16 -18.53
C PRO A 21 -0.74 2.22 -19.08
N ILE A 22 -0.80 3.45 -18.57
CA ILE A 22 0.09 4.58 -18.94
C ILE A 22 1.58 4.26 -18.81
N TRP A 23 1.98 3.33 -17.93
CA TRP A 23 3.39 2.93 -17.80
C TRP A 23 3.83 1.88 -18.82
N PHE A 24 2.87 1.24 -19.49
CA PHE A 24 3.11 0.16 -20.44
C PHE A 24 2.75 0.55 -21.88
N GLU A 25 2.31 1.78 -22.14
CA GLU A 25 2.02 2.30 -23.49
C GLU A 25 3.18 2.12 -24.46
N LYS A 26 4.40 2.42 -24.00
CA LYS A 26 5.65 2.24 -24.75
C LYS A 26 5.95 0.78 -25.10
N HIS A 27 5.30 -0.14 -24.40
CA HIS A 27 5.40 -1.59 -24.59
C HIS A 27 4.18 -2.15 -25.35
N GLY A 28 3.36 -1.31 -25.97
CA GLY A 28 2.22 -1.73 -26.79
C GLY A 28 0.95 -2.05 -26.00
N VAL A 29 0.86 -1.67 -24.73
CA VAL A 29 -0.39 -1.78 -23.95
C VAL A 29 -1.23 -0.53 -24.16
N SER A 30 -2.53 -0.69 -24.40
CA SER A 30 -3.47 0.42 -24.52
C SER A 30 -4.72 0.21 -23.68
N MET A 31 -5.39 1.31 -23.33
CA MET A 31 -6.67 1.30 -22.63
C MET A 31 -7.72 1.99 -23.51
N SER A 32 -8.87 1.35 -23.70
CA SER A 32 -10.04 1.89 -24.40
C SER A 32 -11.29 1.76 -23.53
N ASP A 33 -12.37 2.42 -23.94
CA ASP A 33 -13.70 2.30 -23.32
C ASP A 33 -13.69 2.55 -21.79
N ALA A 34 -12.85 3.48 -21.35
CA ALA A 34 -12.75 3.87 -19.95
C ALA A 34 -14.02 4.63 -19.53
N ASP A 35 -14.77 4.04 -18.61
CA ASP A 35 -15.99 4.57 -18.03
C ASP A 35 -15.82 4.65 -16.50
N HIS A 36 -15.61 5.86 -16.00
CA HIS A 36 -15.39 6.13 -14.58
C HIS A 36 -16.67 5.99 -13.74
N GLU A 37 -17.86 6.16 -14.34
CA GLU A 37 -19.13 5.99 -13.62
C GLU A 37 -19.44 4.51 -13.45
N LYS A 38 -19.17 3.71 -14.48
CA LYS A 38 -19.36 2.24 -14.45
C LYS A 38 -18.14 1.48 -13.91
N HIS A 39 -17.05 2.18 -13.61
CA HIS A 39 -15.79 1.59 -13.17
C HIS A 39 -15.30 0.48 -14.09
N SER A 40 -15.30 0.71 -15.41
CA SER A 40 -14.91 -0.30 -16.40
C SER A 40 -13.96 0.26 -17.45
N ALA A 41 -13.07 -0.59 -17.97
CA ALA A 41 -12.21 -0.30 -19.10
C ALA A 41 -11.89 -1.59 -19.88
N ILE A 42 -11.44 -1.45 -21.11
CA ILE A 42 -10.81 -2.53 -21.89
C ILE A 42 -9.31 -2.25 -21.96
N VAL A 43 -8.49 -3.23 -21.61
CA VAL A 43 -7.03 -3.15 -21.73
C VAL A 43 -6.58 -4.14 -22.79
N THR A 44 -5.83 -3.65 -23.77
CA THR A 44 -5.28 -4.48 -24.85
C THR A 44 -3.76 -4.54 -24.71
N ASN A 45 -3.18 -5.73 -24.74
CA ASN A 45 -1.73 -5.91 -24.65
C ASN A 45 -1.04 -5.81 -26.03
N ALA A 46 0.29 -5.90 -26.06
CA ALA A 46 1.10 -5.81 -27.27
C ALA A 46 0.81 -6.90 -28.31
N GLN A 47 0.20 -8.01 -27.89
CA GLN A 47 -0.20 -9.14 -28.74
C GLN A 47 -1.62 -8.96 -29.29
N GLY A 48 -2.31 -7.87 -28.96
CA GLY A 48 -3.70 -7.62 -29.37
C GLY A 48 -4.73 -8.36 -28.51
N GLU A 49 -4.34 -8.97 -27.40
CA GLU A 49 -5.29 -9.60 -26.47
C GLU A 49 -5.97 -8.51 -25.63
N SER A 50 -7.28 -8.39 -25.76
CA SER A 50 -8.10 -7.46 -24.99
C SER A 50 -8.73 -8.15 -23.78
N ARG A 51 -8.72 -7.46 -22.64
CA ARG A 51 -9.36 -7.92 -21.40
C ARG A 51 -10.24 -6.83 -20.82
N ARG A 52 -11.38 -7.25 -20.28
CA ARG A 52 -12.21 -6.38 -19.45
C ARG A 52 -11.56 -6.20 -18.09
N CYS A 53 -11.50 -4.95 -17.67
CA CYS A 53 -10.92 -4.54 -16.41
C CYS A 53 -11.87 -3.62 -15.65
N ARG A 54 -11.74 -3.65 -14.33
CA ARG A 54 -12.36 -2.68 -13.43
C ARG A 54 -11.45 -1.47 -13.35
N LEU A 55 -12.01 -0.31 -13.63
CA LEU A 55 -11.34 0.97 -13.55
C LEU A 55 -11.43 1.49 -12.11
N LEU A 56 -10.27 1.63 -11.46
CA LEU A 56 -10.18 2.05 -10.07
C LEU A 56 -10.28 3.58 -9.95
N PRO A 57 -10.70 4.12 -8.79
CA PRO A 57 -10.62 5.54 -8.52
C PRO A 57 -9.22 6.10 -8.80
N LYS A 58 -9.20 7.24 -9.50
CA LYS A 58 -7.97 7.85 -9.99
C LYS A 58 -7.06 8.25 -8.85
N THR A 59 -5.78 7.96 -9.00
CA THR A 59 -4.74 8.36 -8.04
C THR A 59 -3.69 9.24 -8.72
N THR A 60 -2.68 9.67 -7.97
CA THR A 60 -1.53 10.39 -8.54
C THR A 60 -0.76 9.57 -9.58
N MET A 61 -0.89 8.24 -9.56
CA MET A 61 -0.27 7.32 -10.53
C MET A 61 -1.09 7.18 -11.83
N GLY A 62 -2.23 7.85 -11.93
CA GLY A 62 -3.16 7.73 -13.04
C GLY A 62 -4.26 6.69 -12.78
N ASP A 63 -4.81 6.19 -13.89
CA ASP A 63 -5.92 5.24 -13.91
C ASP A 63 -5.39 3.82 -13.66
N GLY A 64 -5.66 3.31 -12.46
CA GLY A 64 -5.36 1.93 -12.10
C GLY A 64 -6.44 1.00 -12.64
N VAL A 65 -6.05 -0.19 -13.08
CA VAL A 65 -6.98 -1.22 -13.54
C VAL A 65 -6.67 -2.58 -12.90
N VAL A 66 -7.72 -3.35 -12.63
CA VAL A 66 -7.62 -4.77 -12.25
C VAL A 66 -8.48 -5.59 -13.21
N SER A 67 -7.93 -6.67 -13.77
CA SER A 67 -8.69 -7.49 -14.73
C SER A 67 -9.81 -8.27 -14.05
N ASP A 68 -10.96 -8.39 -14.70
CA ASP A 68 -12.06 -9.23 -14.18
C ASP A 68 -11.58 -10.67 -14.01
N ARG A 69 -10.71 -11.13 -14.91
CA ARG A 69 -10.10 -12.46 -14.84
C ARG A 69 -9.29 -12.68 -13.56
N THR A 70 -8.57 -11.67 -13.07
CA THR A 70 -7.84 -11.74 -11.80
C THR A 70 -8.80 -11.96 -10.64
N VAL A 71 -9.92 -11.23 -10.63
CA VAL A 71 -10.93 -11.34 -9.57
C VAL A 71 -11.59 -12.72 -9.57
N GLU A 72 -11.94 -13.24 -10.74
CA GLU A 72 -12.47 -14.60 -10.89
C GLU A 72 -11.49 -15.67 -10.39
N LEU A 73 -10.20 -15.54 -10.73
CA LEU A 73 -9.17 -16.49 -10.33
C LEU A 73 -8.98 -16.52 -8.81
N VAL A 74 -8.96 -15.36 -8.16
CA VAL A 74 -8.90 -15.29 -6.70
C VAL A 74 -10.15 -15.89 -6.06
N ALA A 75 -11.34 -15.63 -6.61
CA ALA A 75 -12.57 -16.25 -6.12
C ALA A 75 -12.53 -17.79 -6.23
N GLN A 76 -11.96 -18.34 -7.31
CA GLN A 76 -11.76 -19.78 -7.47
C GLN A 76 -10.78 -20.35 -6.44
N LEU A 77 -9.67 -19.66 -6.16
CA LEU A 77 -8.71 -20.05 -5.12
C LEU A 77 -9.37 -20.07 -3.73
N ARG A 78 -10.12 -19.03 -3.39
CA ARG A 78 -10.85 -18.95 -2.11
C ARG A 78 -11.91 -20.03 -1.99
N LYS A 79 -12.66 -20.33 -3.06
CA LYS A 79 -13.62 -21.45 -3.09
C LYS A 79 -12.95 -22.81 -2.87
N ALA A 80 -11.68 -22.95 -3.25
CA ALA A 80 -10.87 -24.14 -3.00
C ALA A 80 -10.26 -24.18 -1.57
N GLY A 81 -10.59 -23.21 -0.71
CA GLY A 81 -10.10 -23.14 0.67
C GLY A 81 -8.72 -22.50 0.83
N VAL A 82 -8.25 -21.75 -0.18
CA VAL A 82 -7.01 -20.97 -0.08
C VAL A 82 -7.32 -19.59 0.47
N LEU A 83 -6.67 -19.20 1.55
CA LEU A 83 -6.75 -17.84 2.09
C LEU A 83 -6.05 -16.85 1.16
N PHE A 84 -6.63 -15.67 0.96
CA PHE A 84 -6.09 -14.63 0.12
C PHE A 84 -5.94 -13.32 0.89
N PHE A 85 -4.72 -12.79 0.89
CA PHE A 85 -4.37 -11.59 1.63
C PHE A 85 -3.81 -10.52 0.69
N ILE A 86 -4.22 -9.27 0.88
CA ILE A 86 -3.65 -8.12 0.17
C ILE A 86 -2.71 -7.39 1.12
N VAL A 87 -1.46 -7.16 0.70
CA VAL A 87 -0.42 -6.51 1.51
C VAL A 87 0.25 -5.38 0.75
N THR A 88 -0.14 -4.13 1.03
CA THR A 88 0.23 -2.94 0.25
C THR A 88 0.86 -1.81 1.08
N GLY A 89 1.65 -0.99 0.40
CA GLY A 89 2.12 0.31 0.91
C GLY A 89 1.08 1.43 0.81
N ALA A 90 -0.07 1.18 0.18
CA ALA A 90 -1.09 2.20 -0.04
C ALA A 90 -1.68 2.72 1.29
N ARG A 91 -1.90 4.04 1.34
CA ARG A 91 -2.55 4.72 2.49
C ARG A 91 -4.01 4.29 2.67
N LYS A 92 -4.57 4.53 3.86
CA LYS A 92 -5.95 4.17 4.23
C LYS A 92 -6.98 4.52 3.16
N SER A 93 -7.04 5.80 2.76
CA SER A 93 -8.06 6.24 1.80
C SER A 93 -7.94 5.51 0.47
N THR A 94 -6.72 5.31 -0.04
CA THR A 94 -6.49 4.57 -1.28
C THR A 94 -6.89 3.10 -1.18
N VAL A 95 -6.62 2.44 -0.05
CA VAL A 95 -7.11 1.08 0.19
C VAL A 95 -8.64 1.07 0.19
N LEU A 96 -9.27 1.87 1.06
CA LEU A 96 -10.72 1.86 1.26
C LEU A 96 -11.51 2.24 -0.01
N GLU A 97 -11.04 3.22 -0.78
CA GLU A 97 -11.66 3.62 -2.05
C GLU A 97 -11.56 2.52 -3.11
N ARG A 98 -10.51 1.69 -3.07
CA ARG A 98 -10.27 0.64 -4.07
C ARG A 98 -10.90 -0.69 -3.70
N LEU A 99 -11.08 -0.99 -2.41
CA LEU A 99 -11.62 -2.27 -1.93
C LEU A 99 -12.86 -2.77 -2.70
N PRO A 100 -13.86 -1.95 -3.03
CA PRO A 100 -15.05 -2.42 -3.76
C PRO A 100 -14.76 -3.02 -5.14
N PHE A 101 -13.60 -2.70 -5.72
CA PHE A 101 -13.22 -3.13 -7.07
C PHE A 101 -12.21 -4.29 -7.06
N LEU A 102 -11.58 -4.56 -5.92
CA LEU A 102 -10.55 -5.57 -5.78
C LEU A 102 -11.16 -6.98 -5.62
N PRO A 103 -10.35 -8.04 -5.78
CA PRO A 103 -10.76 -9.36 -5.34
C PRO A 103 -11.05 -9.36 -3.83
N ASP A 104 -12.04 -10.15 -3.41
CA ASP A 104 -12.28 -10.39 -1.99
C ASP A 104 -11.01 -10.96 -1.34
N ALA A 105 -10.71 -10.48 -0.13
CA ALA A 105 -9.56 -10.91 0.65
C ALA A 105 -9.99 -11.21 2.10
N ASP A 106 -9.30 -12.16 2.71
CA ASP A 106 -9.53 -12.57 4.10
C ASP A 106 -8.91 -11.55 5.08
N ALA A 107 -7.81 -10.91 4.68
CA ALA A 107 -7.33 -9.68 5.30
C ALA A 107 -6.67 -8.73 4.29
N VAL A 108 -6.70 -7.43 4.63
CA VAL A 108 -6.07 -6.36 3.86
C VAL A 108 -5.18 -5.53 4.76
N VAL A 109 -3.91 -5.46 4.39
CA VAL A 109 -2.86 -4.73 5.10
C VAL A 109 -2.46 -3.52 4.25
N GLY A 110 -2.63 -2.33 4.80
CA GLY A 110 -2.22 -1.07 4.20
C GLY A 110 -1.09 -0.38 4.97
N GLU A 111 -0.70 0.80 4.50
CA GLU A 111 0.29 1.67 5.15
C GLU A 111 1.62 0.95 5.45
N SER A 112 2.07 0.11 4.51
CA SER A 112 3.30 -0.68 4.65
C SER A 112 3.29 -1.62 5.85
N GLY A 113 2.11 -2.11 6.25
CA GLY A 113 1.97 -3.02 7.40
C GLY A 113 1.20 -2.41 8.57
N SER A 114 1.09 -1.09 8.64
CA SER A 114 0.68 -0.43 9.89
C SER A 114 -0.82 -0.42 10.13
N ARG A 115 -1.62 -0.79 9.13
CA ARG A 115 -3.07 -0.81 9.23
C ARG A 115 -3.57 -2.13 8.65
N MET A 116 -4.26 -2.91 9.47
CA MET A 116 -4.74 -4.24 9.08
C MET A 116 -6.26 -4.33 9.26
N TYR A 117 -6.93 -4.85 8.24
CA TYR A 117 -8.34 -5.16 8.26
C TYR A 117 -8.53 -6.66 8.09
N VAL A 118 -9.16 -7.32 9.05
CA VAL A 118 -9.54 -8.74 9.00
C VAL A 118 -11.06 -8.80 8.94
N GLU A 119 -11.62 -9.51 7.96
CA GLU A 119 -13.08 -9.57 7.74
C GLU A 119 -13.74 -8.17 7.65
N GLY A 120 -13.04 -7.20 7.06
CA GLY A 120 -13.51 -5.82 6.91
C GLY A 120 -13.47 -4.97 8.18
N LYS A 121 -13.02 -5.52 9.32
CA LYS A 121 -12.86 -4.80 10.59
C LYS A 121 -11.40 -4.52 10.87
N LEU A 122 -11.12 -3.40 11.53
CA LEU A 122 -9.77 -3.08 11.96
C LEU A 122 -9.30 -4.12 12.99
N ASP A 123 -8.10 -4.68 12.79
CA ASP A 123 -7.51 -5.63 13.73
C ASP A 123 -6.96 -4.86 14.95
N GLU A 124 -7.68 -4.95 16.07
CA GLU A 124 -7.35 -4.27 17.32
C GLU A 124 -6.06 -4.77 17.94
N GLU A 125 -5.79 -6.08 17.93
CA GLU A 125 -4.59 -6.65 18.51
C GLU A 125 -3.35 -6.15 17.76
N TRP A 126 -3.40 -6.16 16.42
CA TRP A 126 -2.36 -5.59 15.59
C TRP A 126 -2.18 -4.08 15.86
N GLN A 127 -3.26 -3.32 16.05
CA GLN A 127 -3.15 -1.89 16.39
C GLN A 127 -2.48 -1.67 17.75
N GLN A 128 -2.83 -2.45 18.76
CA GLN A 128 -2.26 -2.34 20.12
C GLN A 128 -0.74 -2.48 20.10
N ARG A 129 -0.21 -3.37 19.25
CA ARG A 129 1.24 -3.57 19.08
C ARG A 129 1.98 -2.34 18.57
N LEU A 130 1.29 -1.46 17.84
CA LEU A 130 1.89 -0.28 17.22
C LEU A 130 1.67 1.00 18.04
N LEU A 131 0.80 0.99 19.06
CA LEU A 131 0.48 2.15 19.88
C LEU A 131 1.71 2.85 20.50
N PRO A 132 2.73 2.16 21.02
CA PRO A 132 3.89 2.83 21.60
C PRO A 132 4.64 3.73 20.60
N VAL A 133 4.53 3.44 19.30
CA VAL A 133 5.25 4.13 18.22
C VAL A 133 4.37 5.12 17.46
N CYS A 134 3.07 4.81 17.30
CA CYS A 134 2.12 5.59 16.50
C CYS A 134 1.12 6.42 17.32
N GLY A 135 0.88 6.04 18.58
CA GLY A 135 -0.26 6.50 19.36
C GLY A 135 -1.58 5.87 18.90
N PRO A 136 -2.73 6.27 19.49
CA PRO A 136 -4.06 5.77 19.11
C PRO A 136 -4.48 6.17 17.69
N ILE A 137 -5.15 5.24 17.00
CA ILE A 137 -5.56 5.39 15.59
C ILE A 137 -6.68 6.41 15.35
N ASP A 138 -7.50 6.61 16.37
CA ASP A 138 -8.65 7.52 16.41
C ASP A 138 -8.31 8.89 16.99
N ARG A 139 -7.03 9.13 17.30
CA ARG A 139 -6.61 10.40 17.89
C ARG A 139 -6.92 11.57 16.95
N ALA A 140 -7.79 12.46 17.42
CA ALA A 140 -8.07 13.78 16.83
C ALA A 140 -6.93 14.78 17.14
N MET A 141 -5.73 14.50 16.63
CA MET A 141 -4.55 15.36 16.75
C MET A 141 -3.80 15.36 15.44
N ASP A 142 -3.35 16.55 15.02
CA ASP A 142 -2.51 16.70 13.85
C ASP A 142 -1.25 15.83 14.00
N PRO A 143 -0.87 15.07 12.96
CA PRO A 143 0.32 14.22 12.97
C PRO A 143 1.56 14.89 13.56
N GLU A 144 1.77 16.17 13.27
CA GLU A 144 2.97 16.92 13.68
C GLU A 144 3.02 17.27 15.16
N SER A 145 1.88 17.26 15.85
CA SER A 145 1.78 17.53 17.30
C SER A 145 1.81 16.25 18.14
N ARG A 146 1.83 15.07 17.51
CA ARG A 146 1.77 13.79 18.22
C ARG A 146 3.12 13.49 18.90
N PRO A 147 3.11 13.10 20.19
CA PRO A 147 4.33 12.92 20.96
C PRO A 147 5.04 11.57 20.71
N GLU A 148 4.46 10.65 19.94
CA GLU A 148 5.05 9.33 19.73
C GLU A 148 6.25 9.36 18.78
N PRO A 149 7.16 8.36 18.89
CA PRO A 149 8.41 8.34 18.13
C PRO A 149 8.24 8.58 16.62
N LEU A 150 7.28 7.92 15.97
CA LEU A 150 7.04 8.07 14.53
C LEU A 150 6.80 9.53 14.16
N TRP A 151 5.94 10.19 14.93
CA TRP A 151 5.49 11.53 14.65
C TRP A 151 6.49 12.60 15.07
N LYS A 152 7.25 12.37 16.14
CA LYS A 152 8.42 13.20 16.47
C LYS A 152 9.45 13.20 15.35
N PHE A 153 9.74 12.03 14.78
CA PHE A 153 10.67 11.93 13.65
C PHE A 153 10.11 12.60 12.38
N CYS A 154 8.80 12.46 12.11
CA CYS A 154 8.11 13.22 11.07
C CYS A 154 8.31 14.74 11.22
N SER A 155 8.05 15.28 12.43
CA SER A 155 8.21 16.71 12.72
C SER A 155 9.66 17.17 12.61
N LEU A 156 10.64 16.35 13.00
CA LEU A 156 12.06 16.62 12.78
C LEU A 156 12.37 16.76 11.30
N LEU A 157 11.96 15.81 10.46
CA LEU A 157 12.22 15.86 9.02
C LEU A 157 11.57 17.09 8.36
N LYS A 158 10.34 17.42 8.76
CA LYS A 158 9.68 18.65 8.28
C LYS A 158 10.45 19.90 8.69
N ALA A 159 10.94 19.98 9.94
CA ALA A 159 11.76 21.09 10.42
C ALA A 159 13.12 21.21 9.69
N ARG A 160 13.63 20.10 9.14
CA ARG A 160 14.82 20.06 8.28
C ARG A 160 14.52 20.37 6.80
N GLY A 161 13.28 20.74 6.46
CA GLY A 161 12.88 21.19 5.12
C GLY A 161 12.45 20.07 4.17
N PHE A 162 12.28 18.83 4.64
CA PHE A 162 11.79 17.75 3.80
C PHE A 162 10.29 17.89 3.50
N ASN A 163 9.89 17.47 2.29
CA ASN A 163 8.50 17.41 1.88
C ASN A 163 7.84 16.13 2.45
N VAL A 164 7.17 16.27 3.58
CA VAL A 164 6.53 15.16 4.31
C VAL A 164 5.02 15.10 4.01
N ASP A 165 4.51 13.93 3.62
CA ASP A 165 3.09 13.64 3.45
C ASP A 165 2.60 12.70 4.56
N THR A 166 1.71 13.22 5.40
CA THR A 166 1.08 12.51 6.52
C THR A 166 -0.40 12.21 6.27
N ARG A 167 -0.94 12.58 5.09
CA ARG A 167 -2.39 12.54 4.83
C ARG A 167 -2.91 11.12 4.78
N SER A 168 -3.93 10.85 5.59
CA SER A 168 -4.64 9.56 5.65
C SER A 168 -3.77 8.40 6.17
N TYR A 169 -2.65 8.69 6.82
CA TYR A 169 -1.84 7.69 7.49
C TYR A 169 -2.08 7.64 9.00
N PHE A 170 -1.91 6.46 9.57
CA PHE A 170 -1.90 6.19 11.01
C PHE A 170 -0.53 5.75 11.51
N GLY A 171 0.12 4.82 10.83
CA GLY A 171 1.41 4.28 11.26
C GLY A 171 2.43 4.34 10.16
N CYS A 172 2.31 5.34 9.29
CA CYS A 172 3.24 5.60 8.22
C CYS A 172 3.28 7.12 7.96
N PHE A 173 4.37 7.61 7.38
CA PHE A 173 4.38 8.86 6.65
C PHE A 173 5.39 8.75 5.52
N ARG A 174 5.25 9.63 4.52
CA ARG A 174 6.07 9.57 3.31
C ARG A 174 6.89 10.83 3.13
N VAL A 175 8.14 10.67 2.69
CA VAL A 175 8.99 11.77 2.25
C VAL A 175 9.26 11.64 0.75
N ASP A 176 9.02 12.73 0.02
CA ASP A 176 9.26 12.83 -1.42
C ASP A 176 10.44 13.76 -1.68
N THR A 177 11.56 13.18 -2.12
CA THR A 177 12.77 13.92 -2.51
C THR A 177 12.70 14.46 -3.93
N LYS A 178 11.65 14.12 -4.69
CA LYS A 178 11.47 14.49 -6.11
C LYS A 178 12.66 14.10 -6.99
N GLY A 179 13.42 13.08 -6.59
CA GLY A 179 14.64 12.64 -7.28
C GLY A 179 15.85 13.57 -7.09
N ASP A 180 15.81 14.51 -6.15
CA ASP A 180 16.98 15.31 -5.77
C ASP A 180 17.99 14.44 -4.98
N LEU A 181 19.14 14.18 -5.60
CA LEU A 181 20.19 13.32 -5.06
C LEU A 181 20.81 13.87 -3.78
N GLU A 182 20.93 15.20 -3.63
CA GLU A 182 21.47 15.81 -2.43
C GLU A 182 20.44 15.76 -1.30
N ALA A 183 19.16 15.96 -1.60
CA ALA A 183 18.08 15.74 -0.64
C ALA A 183 18.04 14.28 -0.17
N GLU A 184 18.19 13.30 -1.07
CA GLU A 184 18.25 11.88 -0.72
C GLU A 184 19.46 11.55 0.16
N LYS A 185 20.64 12.07 -0.19
CA LYS A 185 21.86 11.88 0.59
C LYS A 185 21.72 12.48 2.00
N SER A 186 21.17 13.69 2.09
CA SER A 186 20.88 14.37 3.35
C SER A 186 19.89 13.56 4.19
N LEU A 187 18.79 13.09 3.59
CA LEU A 187 17.79 12.26 4.26
C LEU A 187 18.42 10.97 4.81
N ARG A 188 19.23 10.27 4.01
CA ARG A 188 19.93 9.05 4.43
C ARG A 188 20.90 9.28 5.59
N ALA A 189 21.59 10.42 5.60
CA ALA A 189 22.44 10.81 6.72
C ALA A 189 21.60 10.94 8.01
N LEU A 190 20.47 11.65 7.95
CA LEU A 190 19.56 11.78 9.09
C LEU A 190 18.98 10.45 9.55
N ILE A 191 18.60 9.58 8.62
CA ILE A 191 18.15 8.23 8.93
C ILE A 191 19.22 7.49 9.74
N SER A 192 20.49 7.59 9.34
CA SER A 192 21.58 6.87 9.99
C SER A 192 21.95 7.41 11.38
N THR A 193 21.68 8.70 11.66
CA THR A 193 22.12 9.36 12.90
C THR A 193 21.01 9.69 13.88
N GLU A 194 19.80 9.97 13.40
CA GLU A 194 18.72 10.55 14.21
C GLU A 194 17.42 9.71 14.21
N MET A 195 17.30 8.67 13.37
CA MET A 195 16.09 7.84 13.35
C MET A 195 16.00 6.96 14.62
N PRO A 196 14.90 7.03 15.38
CA PRO A 196 14.62 6.12 16.49
C PRO A 196 14.66 4.64 16.06
N ALA A 197 15.14 3.76 16.93
CA ALA A 197 15.24 2.32 16.65
C ALA A 197 13.88 1.64 16.47
N GLU A 198 12.82 2.25 16.98
CA GLU A 198 11.43 1.81 16.87
C GLU A 198 10.82 2.13 15.50
N ILE A 199 11.53 2.85 14.63
CA ILE A 199 11.10 3.20 13.27
C ILE A 199 11.95 2.43 12.26
N ASN A 200 11.31 1.98 11.20
CA ASN A 200 11.93 1.44 10.02
C ASN A 200 11.45 2.23 8.79
N TRP A 201 12.08 2.00 7.64
CA TRP A 201 11.73 2.67 6.41
C TRP A 201 11.94 1.78 5.18
N ALA A 202 11.27 2.13 4.10
CA ALA A 202 11.42 1.50 2.80
C ALA A 202 11.34 2.56 1.70
N MET A 203 11.95 2.29 0.55
CA MET A 203 11.73 3.09 -0.66
C MET A 203 10.68 2.45 -1.55
N ASN A 204 9.67 3.23 -1.92
CA ASN A 204 8.64 2.83 -2.87
C ASN A 204 8.38 3.97 -3.86
N LEU A 205 8.47 3.67 -5.17
CA LEU A 205 8.26 4.66 -6.25
C LEU A 205 9.10 5.95 -6.06
N ALA A 206 10.38 5.79 -5.68
CA ALA A 206 11.31 6.88 -5.36
C ALA A 206 10.91 7.77 -4.16
N LYS A 207 10.03 7.27 -3.29
CA LYS A 207 9.62 7.95 -2.06
C LYS A 207 9.98 7.10 -0.85
N PHE A 208 10.27 7.75 0.27
CA PHE A 208 10.67 7.09 1.51
C PHE A 208 9.44 6.96 2.41
N ASP A 209 9.02 5.73 2.69
CA ASP A 209 7.97 5.43 3.65
C ASP A 209 8.62 5.11 4.99
N PHE A 210 8.20 5.80 6.06
CA PHE A 210 8.64 5.58 7.43
C PHE A 210 7.50 4.99 8.24
N PHE A 211 7.75 3.91 8.97
CA PHE A 211 6.72 3.14 9.70
C PHE A 211 7.35 2.46 10.92
N PRO A 212 6.57 1.98 11.92
CA PRO A 212 7.12 1.28 13.06
C PRO A 212 7.94 0.05 12.67
N ALA A 213 9.03 -0.23 13.39
CA ALA A 213 9.84 -1.42 13.18
C ALA A 213 9.05 -2.73 13.41
N GLY A 214 8.03 -2.70 14.28
CA GLY A 214 7.09 -3.81 14.48
C GLY A 214 6.03 -3.96 13.37
N SER A 215 5.93 -2.99 12.46
CA SER A 215 5.10 -3.04 11.25
C SER A 215 5.93 -3.58 10.07
N GLY A 216 5.57 -3.29 8.82
CA GLY A 216 6.23 -3.83 7.63
C GLY A 216 5.45 -5.00 7.03
N LYS A 217 5.54 -5.16 5.70
CA LYS A 217 4.88 -6.27 4.98
C LYS A 217 5.27 -7.63 5.56
N GLN A 218 6.54 -7.84 5.89
CA GLN A 218 7.03 -9.10 6.47
C GLN A 218 6.41 -9.41 7.83
N ASN A 219 6.34 -8.43 8.74
CA ASN A 219 5.77 -8.64 10.07
C ASN A 219 4.26 -8.84 10.02
N ALA A 220 3.57 -8.15 9.10
CA ALA A 220 2.15 -8.37 8.87
C ALA A 220 1.87 -9.77 8.31
N VAL A 221 2.68 -10.26 7.37
CA VAL A 221 2.60 -11.63 6.85
C VAL A 221 2.92 -12.67 7.93
N ALA A 222 3.87 -12.38 8.84
CA ALA A 222 4.21 -13.29 9.92
C ALA A 222 3.13 -13.37 11.02
N TYR A 223 2.29 -12.33 11.14
CA TYR A 223 1.18 -12.28 12.08
C TYR A 223 -0.08 -13.00 11.57
N LEU A 224 -0.33 -12.91 10.26
CA LEU A 224 -1.45 -13.58 9.57
C LEU A 224 -1.17 -15.07 9.31
#